data_AF-A0A3L6KTH1-F1
#
_entry.id   AF-A0A3L6KTH1-F1
#
_cell.length_a   1.000
_cell.length_b   1.000
_cell.length_c   1.000
_cell.angle_alpha   90.00
_cell.angle_beta   90.00
_cell.angle_gamma   90.00
#
_symmetry.space_group_name_H-M   'P 1'
#
loop_
_entity.id
_entity.type
_entity.pdbx_description
1 polymer ?
#
loop_
_entity_poly.entity_id
_entity_poly.type
_entity_poly.pdbx_seq_one_letter_code
_entity_poly.pdbx_strand_id
1 'polypeptide(L)'
;MIEMSTTTADLESCARKLQTVATPAQEGKKNLEYAAVCRLLSKLASKTRRTCEAIIRTATEAGKLPVDDLSALDQVIGTLLAVTQRSFSERPPVVQQHPIAKLSNLVKWCNTHNLLQYNADKYSALVEALEKQSSLELHAQAAQLETVLLLKGLQPGDDAAATETLQKLWNESLGRYEPCSADVLSSIAVVCRADGISDTLRTRVAQRLVLTQQCVQRERKSNETILPRRALSFVLAEQSKEKRDAVKRMLAKEENKKRGRD
;
A
#
# COMPACT_ATOMS: atom_id res chain seq x y z
N MET A 1 -19.83 -24.13 4.51
CA MET A 1 -18.69 -24.88 5.09
C MET A 1 -18.32 -24.28 6.44
N ILE A 2 -17.75 -23.07 6.52
CA ILE A 2 -17.35 -22.44 7.81
C ILE A 2 -18.50 -22.39 8.83
N GLU A 3 -19.71 -21.99 8.44
CA GLU A 3 -20.83 -21.90 9.38
C GLU A 3 -21.24 -23.26 9.97
N MET A 4 -20.98 -24.35 9.25
CA MET A 4 -21.31 -25.72 9.66
C MET A 4 -20.19 -26.39 10.48
N SER A 5 -19.03 -25.76 10.63
CA SER A 5 -17.91 -26.32 11.40
C SER A 5 -18.29 -26.42 12.87
N THR A 6 -18.22 -27.61 13.46
CA THR A 6 -18.53 -27.84 14.88
C THR A 6 -17.32 -28.34 15.67
N THR A 7 -16.25 -28.75 14.97
CA THR A 7 -15.02 -29.26 15.57
C THR A 7 -13.81 -28.40 15.18
N THR A 8 -12.69 -28.55 15.91
CA THR A 8 -11.41 -27.92 15.54
C THR A 8 -10.86 -28.46 14.22
N ALA A 9 -11.05 -29.75 13.93
CA ALA A 9 -10.68 -30.38 12.66
C ALA A 9 -11.43 -29.77 11.46
N ASP A 10 -12.72 -29.46 11.60
CA ASP A 10 -13.48 -28.75 10.55
C ASP A 10 -12.90 -27.36 10.27
N LEU A 11 -12.49 -26.66 11.33
CA LEU A 11 -11.89 -25.33 11.24
C LEU A 11 -10.52 -25.39 10.57
N GLU A 12 -9.71 -26.38 10.90
CA GLU A 12 -8.41 -26.64 10.30
C GLU A 12 -8.55 -26.95 8.80
N SER A 13 -9.52 -27.78 8.42
CA SER A 13 -9.87 -28.04 7.02
C SER A 13 -10.30 -26.76 6.29
N CYS A 14 -11.10 -25.91 6.93
CA CYS A 14 -11.48 -24.60 6.38
C CYS A 14 -10.27 -23.67 6.23
N ALA A 15 -9.36 -23.64 7.20
CA ALA A 15 -8.16 -22.81 7.19
C ALA A 15 -7.22 -23.25 6.04
N ARG A 16 -6.97 -24.54 5.89
CA ARG A 16 -6.18 -25.10 4.79
C ARG A 16 -6.79 -24.77 3.44
N LYS A 17 -8.10 -24.94 3.27
CA LYS A 17 -8.81 -24.55 2.04
C LYS A 17 -8.64 -23.07 1.75
N LEU A 18 -8.83 -22.21 2.76
CA LEU A 18 -8.62 -20.76 2.63
C LEU A 18 -7.20 -20.42 2.18
N GLN A 19 -6.20 -21.07 2.75
CA GLN A 19 -4.81 -20.92 2.34
C GLN A 19 -4.61 -21.30 0.87
N THR A 20 -5.17 -22.43 0.42
CA THR A 20 -5.08 -22.85 -0.99
C THR A 20 -5.68 -21.84 -1.95
N VAL A 21 -6.83 -21.24 -1.61
CA VAL A 21 -7.54 -20.31 -2.50
C VAL A 21 -7.03 -18.86 -2.40
N ALA A 22 -6.37 -18.51 -1.30
CA ALA A 22 -5.73 -17.21 -1.10
C ALA A 22 -4.27 -17.18 -1.58
N THR A 23 -3.69 -18.34 -1.93
CA THR A 23 -2.36 -18.41 -2.56
C THR A 23 -2.55 -18.42 -4.07
N PRO A 24 -1.83 -17.58 -4.84
CA PRO A 24 -1.90 -17.62 -6.30
C PRO A 24 -1.54 -19.02 -6.81
N ALA A 25 -2.46 -19.66 -7.51
CA ALA A 25 -2.17 -20.90 -8.21
C ALA A 25 -1.26 -20.61 -9.41
N GLN A 26 -0.37 -21.55 -9.75
CA GLN A 26 0.16 -21.59 -11.10
C GLN A 26 -1.01 -21.70 -12.10
N GLU A 27 -0.87 -20.96 -13.19
CA GLU A 27 -1.73 -20.82 -14.38
C GLU A 27 -3.13 -21.49 -14.33
N GLY A 28 -4.18 -20.67 -14.37
CA GLY A 28 -5.53 -21.11 -14.76
C GLY A 28 -6.62 -21.13 -13.69
N LYS A 29 -6.33 -20.88 -12.40
CA LYS A 29 -7.38 -20.70 -11.37
C LYS A 29 -7.62 -19.22 -11.06
N LYS A 30 -8.90 -18.82 -11.01
CA LYS A 30 -9.30 -17.49 -10.54
C LYS A 30 -9.00 -17.39 -9.04
N ASN A 31 -8.04 -16.52 -8.69
CA ASN A 31 -7.76 -16.18 -7.31
C ASN A 31 -8.96 -15.47 -6.68
N LEU A 32 -9.19 -15.69 -5.39
CA LEU A 32 -10.21 -14.94 -4.67
C LEU A 32 -9.83 -13.47 -4.59
N GLU A 33 -10.83 -12.60 -4.78
CA GLU A 33 -10.66 -11.18 -4.53
C GLU A 33 -10.27 -10.92 -3.08
N TYR A 34 -9.39 -9.93 -2.85
CA TYR A 34 -8.89 -9.58 -1.51
C TYR A 34 -10.02 -9.34 -0.49
N ALA A 35 -11.10 -8.66 -0.90
CA ALA A 35 -12.26 -8.43 -0.05
C ALA A 35 -12.99 -9.73 0.33
N ALA A 36 -13.00 -10.74 -0.54
CA ALA A 36 -13.53 -12.06 -0.22
C ALA A 36 -12.62 -12.79 0.78
N VAL A 37 -11.30 -12.72 0.60
CA VAL A 37 -10.32 -13.28 1.54
C VAL A 37 -10.47 -12.66 2.94
N CYS A 38 -10.55 -11.34 3.03
CA CYS A 38 -10.76 -10.64 4.31
C CYS A 38 -12.06 -11.05 5.03
N ARG A 39 -13.14 -11.22 4.25
CA ARG A 39 -14.43 -11.70 4.78
C ARG A 39 -14.32 -13.13 5.29
N LEU A 40 -13.64 -14.02 4.56
CA LEU A 40 -13.44 -15.41 4.98
C LEU A 40 -12.54 -15.53 6.21
N LEU A 41 -11.43 -14.78 6.26
CA LEU A 41 -10.56 -14.68 7.45
C LEU A 41 -11.36 -14.22 8.67
N SER A 42 -12.18 -13.17 8.51
CA SER A 42 -13.03 -12.65 9.57
C SER A 42 -14.07 -13.66 10.06
N LYS A 43 -14.72 -14.38 9.14
CA LYS A 43 -15.72 -15.40 9.48
C LYS A 43 -15.08 -16.59 10.17
N LEU A 44 -13.95 -17.07 9.65
CA LEU A 44 -13.24 -18.21 10.21
C LEU A 44 -12.71 -17.87 11.61
N ALA A 45 -12.11 -16.70 11.82
CA ALA A 45 -11.68 -16.25 13.14
C ALA A 45 -12.83 -16.20 14.16
N SER A 46 -13.97 -15.60 13.78
CA SER A 46 -15.16 -15.56 14.63
C SER A 46 -15.77 -16.94 14.89
N LYS A 47 -15.72 -17.85 13.91
CA LYS A 47 -16.20 -19.23 14.08
C LYS A 47 -15.26 -20.02 14.98
N THR A 48 -13.95 -19.92 14.78
CA THR A 48 -12.92 -20.56 15.63
C THR A 48 -13.14 -20.23 17.09
N ARG A 49 -13.27 -18.95 17.43
CA ARG A 49 -13.57 -18.55 18.81
C ARG A 49 -14.84 -19.23 19.34
N ARG A 50 -15.96 -19.15 18.61
CA ARG A 50 -17.25 -19.71 19.06
C ARG A 50 -17.20 -21.23 19.24
N THR A 51 -16.53 -21.94 18.34
CA THR A 51 -16.36 -23.40 18.42
C THR A 51 -15.49 -23.78 19.60
N CYS A 52 -14.33 -23.13 19.80
CA CYS A 52 -13.48 -23.38 20.96
C CYS A 52 -14.22 -23.05 22.28
N GLU A 53 -14.95 -21.94 22.32
CA GLU A 53 -15.76 -21.55 23.48
C GLU A 53 -16.85 -22.60 23.80
N ALA A 54 -17.50 -23.17 22.78
CA ALA A 54 -18.47 -24.25 22.96
C ALA A 54 -17.80 -25.51 23.52
N ILE A 55 -16.66 -25.93 22.95
CA ILE A 55 -15.92 -27.12 23.39
C ILE A 55 -15.49 -26.97 24.86
N ILE A 56 -14.92 -25.81 25.22
CA ILE A 56 -14.51 -25.50 26.60
C ILE A 56 -15.69 -25.60 27.56
N ARG A 57 -16.87 -25.08 27.19
CA ARG A 57 -18.08 -25.12 28.04
C ARG A 57 -18.60 -26.55 28.26
N THR A 58 -18.42 -27.43 27.27
CA THR A 58 -18.88 -28.82 27.35
C THR A 58 -17.83 -29.78 27.91
N ALA A 59 -16.59 -29.34 28.09
CA ALA A 59 -15.51 -30.16 28.60
C ALA A 59 -15.72 -30.49 30.09
N THR A 60 -15.82 -31.77 30.40
CA THR A 60 -15.99 -32.30 31.77
C THR A 60 -14.74 -32.15 32.64
N GLU A 61 -13.56 -32.02 32.03
CA GLU A 61 -12.29 -31.81 32.73
C GLU A 61 -11.87 -30.33 32.69
N ALA A 62 -11.89 -29.67 33.85
CA ALA A 62 -11.26 -28.38 34.18
C ALA A 62 -11.39 -27.23 33.16
N GLY A 63 -12.37 -27.26 32.24
CA GLY A 63 -12.53 -26.24 31.20
C GLY A 63 -11.36 -26.12 30.23
N LYS A 64 -10.65 -27.22 29.93
CA LYS A 64 -9.52 -27.23 28.98
C LYS A 64 -9.88 -27.94 27.68
N LEU A 65 -9.29 -27.49 26.57
CA LEU A 65 -9.36 -28.18 25.29
C LEU A 65 -8.47 -29.44 25.32
N PRO A 66 -8.92 -30.56 24.73
CA PRO A 66 -8.08 -31.73 24.44
C PRO A 66 -6.81 -31.38 23.67
N VAL A 67 -5.74 -32.18 23.83
CA VAL A 67 -4.44 -31.93 23.19
C VAL A 67 -4.54 -31.88 21.66
N ASP A 68 -5.32 -32.80 21.06
CA ASP A 68 -5.53 -32.82 19.61
C ASP A 68 -6.24 -31.55 19.12
N ASP A 69 -7.22 -31.06 19.89
CA ASP A 69 -7.93 -29.81 19.60
C ASP A 69 -7.03 -28.58 19.73
N LEU A 70 -6.09 -28.58 20.68
CA LEU A 70 -5.08 -27.53 20.82
C LEU A 70 -4.12 -27.50 19.62
N SER A 71 -3.69 -28.67 19.13
CA SER A 71 -2.84 -28.77 17.94
C SER A 71 -3.56 -28.26 16.68
N ALA A 72 -4.82 -28.66 16.49
CA ALA A 72 -5.64 -28.19 15.38
C ALA A 72 -5.88 -26.67 15.46
N LEU A 73 -6.14 -26.13 16.66
CA LEU A 73 -6.31 -24.69 16.88
C LEU A 73 -5.04 -23.89 16.55
N ASP A 74 -3.87 -24.39 16.97
CA ASP A 74 -2.58 -23.78 16.64
C ASP A 74 -2.38 -23.69 15.12
N GLN A 75 -2.64 -24.78 14.40
CA GLN A 75 -2.59 -24.79 12.94
C GLN A 75 -3.57 -23.81 12.30
N VAL A 76 -4.80 -23.70 12.82
CA VAL A 76 -5.79 -22.74 12.35
C VAL A 76 -5.27 -21.31 12.51
N ILE A 77 -4.78 -20.95 13.69
CA ILE A 77 -4.30 -19.59 13.98
C ILE A 77 -3.07 -19.25 13.13
N GLY A 78 -2.10 -20.16 13.08
CA GLY A 78 -0.90 -20.02 12.24
C GLY A 78 -1.27 -19.81 10.77
N THR A 79 -2.24 -20.57 10.25
CA THR A 79 -2.71 -20.44 8.87
C THR A 79 -3.40 -19.09 8.62
N LEU A 80 -4.30 -18.67 9.53
CA LEU A 80 -5.00 -17.39 9.41
C LEU A 80 -4.03 -16.20 9.40
N LEU A 81 -3.02 -16.23 10.27
CA LEU A 81 -1.99 -15.18 10.33
C LEU A 81 -1.11 -15.18 9.06
N ALA A 82 -0.68 -16.35 8.60
CA ALA A 82 0.13 -16.47 7.39
C ALA A 82 -0.61 -15.98 6.13
N VAL A 83 -1.89 -16.37 5.99
CA VAL A 83 -2.74 -15.89 4.89
C VAL A 83 -2.93 -14.38 4.98
N THR A 84 -3.18 -13.84 6.19
CA THR A 84 -3.33 -12.40 6.40
C THR A 84 -2.08 -11.64 6.01
N GLN A 85 -0.90 -12.08 6.47
CA GLN A 85 0.36 -11.42 6.16
C GLN A 85 0.61 -11.37 4.65
N ARG A 86 0.42 -12.50 3.94
CA ARG A 86 0.57 -12.54 2.49
C ARG A 86 -0.43 -11.65 1.77
N SER A 87 -1.72 -11.85 2.04
CA SER A 87 -2.78 -11.08 1.38
C SER A 87 -2.65 -9.59 1.68
N PHE A 88 -2.17 -9.21 2.86
CA PHE A 88 -1.90 -7.83 3.21
C PHE A 88 -0.76 -7.24 2.39
N SER A 89 0.34 -7.97 2.17
CA SER A 89 1.45 -7.51 1.32
C SER A 89 1.10 -7.39 -0.17
N GLU A 90 0.20 -8.24 -0.67
CA GLU A 90 -0.17 -8.30 -2.09
C GLU A 90 -1.41 -7.45 -2.45
N ARG A 91 -2.00 -6.76 -1.47
CA ARG A 91 -3.30 -6.11 -1.66
C ARG A 91 -3.23 -4.93 -2.65
N PRO A 92 -4.34 -4.65 -3.36
CA PRO A 92 -4.45 -3.41 -4.13
C PRO A 92 -4.38 -2.18 -3.21
N PRO A 93 -3.68 -1.09 -3.60
CA PRO A 93 -3.52 0.11 -2.78
C PRO A 93 -4.82 0.80 -2.34
N VAL A 94 -5.91 0.56 -3.08
CA VAL A 94 -7.21 1.21 -2.88
C VAL A 94 -8.04 0.55 -1.77
N VAL A 95 -7.72 -0.71 -1.39
CA VAL A 95 -8.52 -1.44 -0.41
C VAL A 95 -7.97 -1.24 1.00
N GLN A 96 -8.76 -0.60 1.86
CA GLN A 96 -8.40 -0.30 3.26
C GLN A 96 -8.88 -1.37 4.26
N GLN A 97 -9.78 -2.27 3.87
CA GLN A 97 -10.32 -3.28 4.79
C GLN A 97 -9.28 -4.34 5.12
N HIS A 98 -9.07 -4.63 6.41
CA HIS A 98 -8.17 -5.68 6.86
C HIS A 98 -8.76 -6.48 8.04
N PRO A 99 -8.54 -7.81 8.10
CA PRO A 99 -9.07 -8.66 9.18
C PRO A 99 -8.23 -8.61 10.46
N ILE A 100 -7.19 -7.76 10.51
CA ILE A 100 -6.17 -7.70 11.58
C ILE A 100 -6.81 -7.56 12.97
N ALA A 101 -7.74 -6.61 13.16
CA ALA A 101 -8.40 -6.41 14.46
C ALA A 101 -9.16 -7.66 14.94
N LYS A 102 -9.80 -8.41 14.02
CA LYS A 102 -10.49 -9.66 14.38
C LYS A 102 -9.52 -10.76 14.78
N LEU A 103 -8.39 -10.87 14.09
CA LEU A 103 -7.35 -11.85 14.42
C LEU A 103 -6.64 -11.49 15.72
N SER A 104 -6.39 -10.20 15.97
CA SER A 104 -5.88 -9.68 17.23
C SER A 104 -6.78 -10.09 18.39
N ASN A 105 -8.09 -9.89 18.25
CA ASN A 105 -9.06 -10.30 19.28
C ASN A 105 -9.10 -11.82 19.47
N LEU A 106 -8.94 -12.61 18.41
CA LEU A 106 -8.86 -14.07 18.51
C LEU A 106 -7.60 -14.50 19.26
N VAL A 107 -6.42 -14.00 18.89
CA VAL A 107 -5.14 -14.36 19.51
C VAL A 107 -5.13 -13.94 20.99
N LYS A 108 -5.58 -12.72 21.30
CA LYS A 108 -5.73 -12.24 22.68
C LYS A 108 -6.65 -13.15 23.49
N TRP A 109 -7.81 -13.51 22.94
CA TRP A 109 -8.73 -14.43 23.60
C TRP A 109 -8.12 -15.81 23.82
N CYS A 110 -7.48 -16.39 22.82
CA CYS A 110 -6.80 -17.69 22.95
C CYS A 110 -5.69 -17.65 24.01
N ASN A 111 -4.96 -16.54 24.12
CA ASN A 111 -3.94 -16.35 25.14
C ASN A 111 -4.55 -16.27 26.55
N THR A 112 -5.61 -15.47 26.74
CA THR A 112 -6.35 -15.38 28.02
C THR A 112 -6.86 -16.74 28.52
N HIS A 113 -7.22 -17.63 27.60
CA HIS A 113 -7.69 -18.98 27.91
C HIS A 113 -6.59 -20.05 27.90
N ASN A 114 -5.31 -19.67 27.82
CA ASN A 114 -4.15 -20.59 27.80
C ASN A 114 -4.20 -21.65 26.67
N LEU A 115 -4.75 -21.26 25.51
CA LEU A 115 -4.93 -22.14 24.35
C LEU A 115 -3.70 -22.16 23.42
N LEU A 116 -2.72 -21.30 23.65
CA LEU A 116 -1.55 -21.07 22.78
C LEU A 116 -0.24 -21.44 23.47
N GLN A 117 -0.13 -22.68 23.97
CA GLN A 117 0.95 -23.08 24.90
C GLN A 117 2.38 -22.86 24.35
N TYR A 118 2.59 -23.03 23.03
CA TYR A 118 3.94 -22.97 22.43
C TYR A 118 4.18 -21.73 21.57
N ASN A 119 3.12 -21.15 20.99
CA ASN A 119 3.22 -20.09 19.99
C ASN A 119 2.58 -18.76 20.43
N ALA A 120 2.18 -18.60 21.71
CA ALA A 120 1.56 -17.37 22.21
C ALA A 120 2.37 -16.11 21.88
N ASP A 121 3.66 -16.10 22.19
CA ASP A 121 4.54 -14.96 21.96
C ASP A 121 4.74 -14.71 20.46
N LYS A 122 4.95 -15.77 19.69
CA LYS A 122 5.09 -15.72 18.23
C LYS A 122 3.86 -15.10 17.58
N TYR A 123 2.66 -15.55 17.93
CA TYR A 123 1.41 -15.04 17.34
C TYR A 123 1.10 -13.63 17.79
N SER A 124 1.38 -13.29 19.05
CA SER A 124 1.22 -11.92 19.56
C SER A 124 2.14 -10.95 18.83
N ALA A 125 3.42 -11.29 18.67
CA ALA A 125 4.38 -10.47 17.92
C ALA A 125 3.99 -10.31 16.44
N LEU A 126 3.48 -11.36 15.79
CA LEU A 126 3.01 -11.29 14.40
C LEU A 126 1.80 -10.35 14.25
N VAL A 127 0.83 -10.44 15.16
CA VAL A 127 -0.33 -9.53 15.17
C VAL A 127 0.11 -8.09 15.40
N GLU A 128 1.00 -7.85 16.37
CA GLU A 128 1.51 -6.51 16.67
C GLU A 128 2.25 -5.91 15.46
N ALA A 129 3.05 -6.71 14.76
CA ALA A 129 3.71 -6.28 13.54
C ALA A 129 2.71 -5.89 12.44
N LEU A 130 1.63 -6.67 12.26
CA LEU A 130 0.56 -6.36 11.31
C LEU A 130 -0.22 -5.09 11.70
N GLU A 131 -0.56 -4.92 12.97
CA GLU A 131 -1.22 -3.70 13.49
C GLU A 131 -0.34 -2.46 13.31
N LYS A 132 0.96 -2.57 13.60
CA LYS A 132 1.93 -1.50 13.38
C LYS A 132 2.04 -1.14 11.90
N GLN A 133 2.14 -2.13 11.02
CA GLN A 133 2.21 -1.89 9.57
C GLN A 133 0.94 -1.22 9.06
N SER A 134 -0.24 -1.70 9.47
CA SER A 134 -1.53 -1.08 9.13
C SER A 134 -1.64 0.35 9.62
N SER A 135 -1.13 0.64 10.81
CA SER A 135 -1.13 2.00 11.37
C SER A 135 -0.22 2.91 10.55
N LEU A 136 1.00 2.48 10.23
CA LEU A 136 1.94 3.25 9.42
C LEU A 136 1.37 3.61 8.04
N GLU A 137 0.70 2.66 7.39
CA GLU A 137 0.06 2.89 6.09
C GLU A 137 -1.10 3.89 6.17
N LEU A 138 -1.91 3.83 7.23
CA LEU A 138 -2.98 4.80 7.46
C LEU A 138 -2.42 6.22 7.66
N HIS A 139 -1.32 6.36 8.42
CA HIS A 139 -0.64 7.65 8.57
C HIS A 139 -0.05 8.14 7.23
N ALA A 140 0.55 7.25 6.44
CA ALA A 140 1.06 7.61 5.11
C ALA A 140 -0.06 8.09 4.17
N GLN A 141 -1.23 7.45 4.22
CA GLN A 141 -2.41 7.89 3.46
C GLN A 141 -2.94 9.25 3.94
N ALA A 142 -2.99 9.48 5.25
CA ALA A 142 -3.38 10.77 5.81
C ALA A 142 -2.45 11.90 5.34
N ALA A 143 -1.13 11.67 5.39
CA ALA A 143 -0.13 12.63 4.91
C ALA A 143 -0.27 12.91 3.39
N GLN A 144 -0.61 11.90 2.59
CA GLN A 144 -0.89 12.09 1.16
C GLN A 144 -2.12 12.98 0.93
N LEU A 145 -3.21 12.74 1.66
CA LEU A 145 -4.43 13.54 1.55
C LEU A 145 -4.20 14.98 1.99
N GLU A 146 -3.52 15.18 3.11
CA GLU A 146 -3.12 16.51 3.61
C GLU A 146 -2.30 17.26 2.56
N THR A 147 -1.32 16.59 1.94
CA THR A 147 -0.50 17.17 0.87
C THR A 147 -1.34 17.59 -0.34
N VAL A 148 -2.30 16.75 -0.76
CA VAL A 148 -3.20 17.09 -1.87
C VAL A 148 -4.08 18.28 -1.52
N LEU A 149 -4.60 18.35 -0.30
CA LEU A 149 -5.42 19.48 0.18
C LEU A 149 -4.59 20.77 0.21
N LEU A 150 -3.35 20.70 0.72
CA LEU A 150 -2.41 21.83 0.70
C LEU A 150 -2.18 22.34 -0.72
N LEU A 151 -1.85 21.45 -1.66
CA LEU A 151 -1.59 21.81 -3.05
C LEU A 151 -2.84 22.40 -3.75
N LYS A 152 -4.03 21.87 -3.45
CA LYS A 152 -5.29 22.40 -4.00
C LYS A 152 -5.71 23.74 -3.38
N GLY A 153 -5.26 24.03 -2.17
CA GLY A 153 -5.53 25.29 -1.48
C GLY A 153 -4.68 26.46 -1.98
N LEU A 154 -3.64 26.20 -2.77
CA LEU A 154 -2.81 27.25 -3.36
C LEU A 154 -3.62 28.09 -4.35
N GLN A 155 -3.40 29.40 -4.32
CA GLN A 155 -3.98 30.30 -5.32
C GLN A 155 -3.37 30.00 -6.70
N PRO A 156 -4.19 29.81 -7.75
CA PRO A 156 -3.68 29.56 -9.09
C PRO A 156 -2.75 30.70 -9.55
N GLY A 157 -1.55 30.33 -10.03
CA GLY A 157 -0.56 31.29 -10.53
C GLY A 157 0.34 31.94 -9.48
N ASP A 158 0.14 31.63 -8.19
CA ASP A 158 1.05 32.08 -7.13
C ASP A 158 2.36 31.29 -7.16
N ASP A 159 3.33 31.80 -7.91
CA ASP A 159 4.65 31.17 -8.11
C ASP A 159 5.46 31.05 -6.81
N ALA A 160 5.34 32.04 -5.91
CA ALA A 160 6.07 32.06 -4.65
C ALA A 160 5.55 30.98 -3.70
N ALA A 161 4.23 30.92 -3.49
CA ALA A 161 3.61 29.91 -2.63
C ALA A 161 3.78 28.49 -3.21
N ALA A 162 3.67 28.34 -4.54
CA ALA A 162 3.94 27.07 -5.21
C ALA A 162 5.41 26.65 -5.03
N THR A 163 6.36 27.57 -5.19
CA THR A 163 7.79 27.30 -4.98
C THR A 163 8.07 26.82 -3.57
N GLU A 164 7.59 27.55 -2.56
CA GLU A 164 7.81 27.20 -1.15
C GLU A 164 7.24 25.81 -0.83
N THR A 165 5.98 25.57 -1.23
CA THR A 165 5.29 24.31 -0.97
C THR A 165 6.00 23.14 -1.63
N LEU A 166 6.37 23.27 -2.91
CA LEU A 166 7.05 22.20 -3.66
C LEU A 166 8.48 21.96 -3.21
N GLN A 167 9.13 22.95 -2.59
CA GLN A 167 10.43 22.79 -1.97
C GLN A 167 10.33 21.99 -0.67
N LYS A 168 9.29 22.21 0.14
CA LYS A 168 9.03 21.42 1.36
C LYS A 168 8.71 19.96 1.05
N LEU A 169 8.01 19.70 -0.06
CA LEU A 169 7.66 18.33 -0.49
C LEU A 169 8.83 17.58 -1.14
N TRP A 170 9.92 18.26 -1.49
CA TRP A 170 11.07 17.62 -2.12
C TRP A 170 12.03 17.07 -1.07
N ASN A 171 12.23 15.77 -1.08
CA ASN A 171 13.20 15.10 -0.22
C ASN A 171 14.54 14.98 -0.95
N GLU A 172 15.51 15.80 -0.55
CA GLU A 172 16.85 15.83 -1.15
C GLU A 172 17.63 14.51 -0.94
N SER A 173 17.47 13.85 0.22
CA SER A 173 18.21 12.62 0.50
C SER A 173 17.70 11.42 -0.31
N LEU A 174 16.39 11.39 -0.60
CA LEU A 174 15.77 10.37 -1.44
C LEU A 174 15.75 10.74 -2.93
N GLY A 175 16.04 12.00 -3.28
CA GLY A 175 15.98 12.51 -4.65
C GLY A 175 14.59 12.37 -5.28
N ARG A 176 13.52 12.55 -4.48
CA ARG A 176 12.13 12.43 -4.92
C ARG A 176 11.18 13.32 -4.13
N TYR A 177 9.97 13.52 -4.65
CA TYR A 177 8.86 14.07 -3.86
C TYR A 177 8.41 13.07 -2.79
N GLU A 178 8.08 13.58 -1.60
CA GLU A 178 7.49 12.79 -0.52
C GLU A 178 6.35 13.60 0.12
N PRO A 179 5.09 13.11 0.08
CA PRO A 179 4.65 11.85 -0.51
C PRO A 179 4.69 11.82 -2.05
N CYS A 180 4.88 10.64 -2.66
CA CYS A 180 4.92 10.45 -4.13
C CYS A 180 3.71 9.68 -4.72
N SER A 181 2.53 9.77 -4.08
CA SER A 181 1.33 9.11 -4.60
C SER A 181 0.85 9.73 -5.92
N ALA A 182 0.07 8.97 -6.70
CA ALA A 182 -0.45 9.44 -7.99
C ALA A 182 -1.28 10.73 -7.86
N ASP A 183 -2.04 10.90 -6.77
CA ASP A 183 -2.82 12.11 -6.54
C ASP A 183 -1.95 13.32 -6.20
N VAL A 184 -0.88 13.12 -5.40
CA VAL A 184 0.08 14.18 -5.09
C VAL A 184 0.81 14.62 -6.36
N LEU A 185 1.39 13.67 -7.10
CA LEU A 185 2.13 13.98 -8.35
C LEU A 185 1.23 14.65 -9.40
N SER A 186 -0.04 14.23 -9.49
CA SER A 186 -1.04 14.88 -10.35
C SER A 186 -1.34 16.30 -9.89
N SER A 187 -1.46 16.53 -8.58
CA SER A 187 -1.75 17.85 -8.01
C SER A 187 -0.58 18.81 -8.21
N ILE A 188 0.66 18.34 -8.03
CA ILE A 188 1.88 19.10 -8.34
C ILE A 188 1.85 19.58 -9.80
N ALA A 189 1.54 18.68 -10.74
CA ALA A 189 1.46 19.01 -12.15
C ALA A 189 0.33 20.01 -12.49
N VAL A 190 -0.79 19.97 -11.77
CA VAL A 190 -1.88 20.94 -11.95
C VAL A 190 -1.48 22.32 -11.46
N VAL A 191 -0.88 22.42 -10.27
CA VAL A 191 -0.39 23.69 -9.71
C VAL A 191 0.60 24.34 -10.68
N CYS A 192 1.56 23.58 -11.20
CA CYS A 192 2.61 24.13 -12.06
C CYS A 192 2.13 24.49 -13.48
N ARG A 193 0.94 24.02 -13.89
CA ARG A 193 0.33 24.36 -15.18
C ARG A 193 -0.43 25.68 -15.15
N ALA A 194 -0.71 26.23 -13.97
CA ALA A 194 -1.46 27.48 -13.87
C ALA A 194 -0.74 28.62 -14.60
N ASP A 195 -1.53 29.53 -15.18
CA ASP A 195 -1.03 30.80 -15.70
C ASP A 195 -0.49 31.63 -14.53
N GLY A 196 0.66 32.27 -14.71
CA GLY A 196 1.38 32.98 -13.64
C GLY A 196 2.55 32.21 -13.03
N ILE A 197 2.63 30.88 -13.22
CA ILE A 197 3.80 30.11 -12.82
C ILE A 197 4.99 30.37 -13.75
N SER A 198 6.16 30.58 -13.17
CA SER A 198 7.41 30.84 -13.88
C SER A 198 7.92 29.61 -14.64
N ASP A 199 8.56 29.85 -15.79
CA ASP A 199 9.17 28.78 -16.59
C ASP A 199 10.32 28.07 -15.85
N THR A 200 11.02 28.79 -14.97
CA THR A 200 12.06 28.23 -14.10
C THR A 200 11.47 27.21 -13.12
N LEU A 201 10.35 27.54 -12.47
CA LEU A 201 9.66 26.60 -11.60
C LEU A 201 9.14 25.39 -12.37
N ARG A 202 8.49 25.60 -13.53
CA ARG A 202 7.98 24.50 -14.38
C ARG A 202 9.08 23.52 -14.77
N THR A 203 10.21 24.04 -15.24
CA THR A 203 11.37 23.22 -15.65
C THR A 203 11.91 22.40 -14.48
N ARG A 204 12.10 23.03 -13.31
CA ARG A 204 12.59 22.36 -12.10
C ARG A 204 11.65 21.25 -11.64
N VAL A 205 10.34 21.51 -11.66
CA VAL A 205 9.34 20.51 -11.25
C VAL A 205 9.29 19.37 -12.24
N ALA A 206 9.36 19.63 -13.55
CA ALA A 206 9.42 18.57 -14.55
C ALA A 206 10.63 17.65 -14.35
N GLN A 207 11.81 18.21 -14.05
CA GLN A 207 13.01 17.45 -13.72
C GLN A 207 12.81 16.61 -12.45
N ARG A 208 12.28 17.19 -11.37
CA ARG A 208 12.01 16.50 -10.11
C ARG A 208 10.98 15.39 -10.24
N LEU A 209 9.96 15.55 -11.10
CA LEU A 209 9.00 14.48 -11.41
C LEU A 209 9.66 13.31 -12.14
N VAL A 210 10.60 13.58 -13.07
CA VAL A 210 11.39 12.53 -13.72
C VAL A 210 12.28 11.79 -12.72
N LEU A 211 12.97 12.53 -11.85
CA LEU A 211 13.80 11.93 -10.79
C LEU A 211 12.95 11.08 -9.83
N THR A 212 11.77 11.56 -9.46
CA THR A 212 10.81 10.80 -8.65
C THR A 212 10.42 9.50 -9.33
N GLN A 213 10.10 9.53 -10.64
CA GLN A 213 9.81 8.32 -11.40
C GLN A 213 10.99 7.33 -11.38
N GLN A 214 12.20 7.81 -11.67
CA GLN A 214 13.41 6.97 -11.71
C GLN A 214 13.75 6.37 -10.34
N CYS A 215 13.50 7.11 -9.26
CA CYS A 215 13.70 6.62 -7.90
C CYS A 215 12.74 5.47 -7.59
N VAL A 216 11.44 5.65 -7.84
CA VAL A 216 10.44 4.61 -7.57
C VAL A 216 10.60 3.40 -8.49
N GLN A 217 11.00 3.59 -9.76
CA GLN A 217 11.31 2.49 -10.68
C GLN A 217 12.47 1.62 -10.18
N ARG A 218 13.53 2.23 -9.64
CA ARG A 218 14.66 1.52 -9.03
C ARG A 218 14.23 0.72 -7.80
N GLU A 219 13.41 1.30 -6.93
CA GLU A 219 12.89 0.62 -5.73
C GLU A 219 12.01 -0.58 -6.10
N ARG A 220 11.16 -0.43 -7.12
CA ARG A 220 10.24 -1.49 -7.58
C ARG A 220 10.88 -2.50 -8.53
N LYS A 221 12.14 -2.28 -8.94
CA LYS A 221 12.82 -3.07 -9.98
C LYS A 221 11.94 -3.24 -11.24
N SER A 222 11.26 -2.16 -11.63
CA SER A 222 10.29 -2.15 -12.72
C SER A 222 10.54 -0.98 -13.66
N ASN A 223 10.37 -1.23 -14.96
CA ASN A 223 10.45 -0.19 -16.00
C ASN A 223 9.08 0.45 -16.32
N GLU A 224 8.03 0.08 -15.57
CA GLU A 224 6.70 0.62 -15.78
C GLU A 224 6.66 2.13 -15.53
N THR A 225 5.85 2.84 -16.31
CA THR A 225 5.65 4.28 -16.10
C THR A 225 4.82 4.50 -14.85
N ILE A 226 5.41 5.18 -13.87
CA ILE A 226 4.80 5.41 -12.55
C ILE A 226 4.05 6.75 -12.51
N LEU A 227 4.43 7.70 -13.37
CA LEU A 227 3.81 9.01 -13.40
C LEU A 227 2.34 8.92 -13.84
N PRO A 228 1.41 9.54 -13.10
CA PRO A 228 0.02 9.62 -13.52
C PRO A 228 -0.10 10.49 -14.77
N ARG A 229 -1.14 10.25 -15.57
CA ARG A 229 -1.35 10.88 -16.89
C ARG A 229 -1.13 12.41 -16.89
N ARG A 230 -1.65 13.12 -15.89
CA ARG A 230 -1.51 14.58 -15.77
C ARG A 230 -0.05 15.03 -15.59
N ALA A 231 0.68 14.34 -14.71
CA ALA A 231 2.10 14.60 -14.46
C ALA A 231 2.96 14.21 -15.66
N LEU A 232 2.68 13.05 -16.27
CA LEU A 232 3.38 12.61 -17.48
C LEU A 232 3.20 13.63 -18.62
N SER A 233 1.97 14.03 -18.91
CA SER A 233 1.70 15.03 -19.95
C SER A 233 2.35 16.39 -19.63
N PHE A 234 2.54 16.73 -18.35
CA PHE A 234 3.21 17.97 -17.95
C PHE A 234 4.71 17.89 -18.25
N VAL A 235 5.35 16.82 -17.80
CA VAL A 235 6.78 16.56 -18.07
C VAL A 235 7.07 16.55 -19.58
N LEU A 236 6.24 15.85 -20.36
CA LEU A 236 6.41 15.77 -21.81
C LEU A 236 6.23 17.13 -22.51
N ALA A 237 5.30 17.97 -22.03
CA ALA A 237 5.12 19.31 -22.55
C ALA A 237 6.36 20.19 -22.31
N GLU A 238 6.91 20.18 -21.09
CA GLU A 238 8.11 20.94 -20.73
C GLU A 238 9.34 20.44 -21.50
N GLN A 239 9.56 19.13 -21.60
CA GLN A 239 10.66 18.57 -22.40
C GLN A 239 10.54 18.93 -23.88
N SER A 240 9.31 18.95 -24.42
CA SER A 240 9.07 19.33 -25.81
C SER A 240 9.29 20.83 -26.05
N LYS A 241 9.01 21.68 -25.06
CA LYS A 241 9.32 23.12 -25.10
C LYS A 241 10.85 23.33 -25.09
N GLU A 242 11.55 22.69 -24.16
CA GLU A 242 13.01 22.79 -24.05
C GLU A 242 13.72 22.34 -25.34
N LYS A 243 13.29 21.23 -25.95
CA LYS A 243 13.81 20.76 -27.25
C LYS A 243 13.60 21.80 -28.35
N ARG A 244 12.40 22.40 -28.44
CA ARG A 244 12.10 23.44 -29.42
C ARG A 244 12.98 24.68 -29.21
N ASP A 245 13.19 25.09 -27.98
CA ASP A 245 14.02 26.24 -27.64
C ASP A 245 15.52 25.98 -27.86
N ALA A 246 15.97 24.73 -27.68
CA ALA A 246 17.33 24.33 -28.05
C ALA A 246 17.55 24.38 -29.56
N VAL A 247 16.60 23.89 -30.36
CA VAL A 247 16.67 23.96 -31.83
C VAL A 247 16.69 25.42 -32.30
N LYS A 248 15.82 26.28 -31.76
CA LYS A 248 15.83 27.72 -32.08
C LYS A 248 17.18 28.36 -31.75
N ARG A 249 17.79 28.03 -30.61
CA ARG A 249 19.11 28.53 -30.22
C ARG A 249 20.22 28.05 -31.15
N MET A 250 20.16 26.82 -31.66
CA MET A 250 21.12 26.32 -32.64
C MET A 250 20.97 27.04 -33.99
N LEU A 251 19.74 27.18 -34.48
CA LEU A 251 19.46 27.90 -35.74
C LEU A 251 19.92 29.36 -35.69
N ALA A 252 19.63 30.07 -34.60
CA ALA A 252 20.09 31.46 -34.42
C ALA A 252 21.63 31.58 -34.40
N LYS A 253 22.33 30.59 -33.82
CA LYS A 253 23.81 30.54 -33.84
C LYS A 253 24.35 30.30 -35.24
N GLU A 254 23.69 29.46 -36.04
CA GLU A 254 24.08 29.22 -37.43
C GLU A 254 23.85 30.43 -38.33
N GLU A 255 22.74 31.15 -38.16
CA GLU A 255 22.46 32.39 -38.89
C GLU A 255 23.47 33.50 -38.57
N ASN A 256 23.82 33.68 -37.29
CA ASN A 256 24.87 34.64 -36.90
C ASN A 256 26.26 34.23 -37.43
N LYS A 257 26.56 32.93 -37.52
CA LYS A 257 27.81 32.44 -38.09
C LYS A 257 27.90 32.63 -39.60
N LYS A 258 26.76 32.61 -40.30
CA LYS A 258 26.67 32.93 -41.74
C LYS A 258 26.82 34.44 -41.99
N ARG A 259 26.17 35.28 -41.18
CA ARG A 259 26.25 36.76 -41.30
C ARG A 259 27.61 37.35 -40.90
N GLY A 260 28.39 36.69 -40.05
CA GLY A 260 29.74 37.13 -39.68
C GLY A 260 30.86 36.66 -40.60
N ARG A 261 30.53 36.04 -41.75
CA ARG A 261 31.48 35.59 -42.78
C ARG A 261 31.36 36.35 -44.10
N ASP A 262 30.42 37.29 -44.17
CA ASP A 262 30.31 38.31 -45.23
C ASP A 262 30.97 39.61 -44.74
#